data_AF-A0A1M5CUK7-F1
#
_entry.id   AF-A0A1M5CUK7-F1
#
_cell.length_a   1.000
_cell.length_b   1.000
_cell.length_c   1.000
_cell.angle_alpha   90.00
_cell.angle_beta   90.00
_cell.angle_gamma   90.00
#
_symmetry.space_group_name_H-M   'P 1'
#
loop_
_entity.id
_entity.type
_entity.pdbx_description
1 polymer ?
#
loop_
_entity_poly.entity_id
_entity_poly.type
_entity_poly.pdbx_seq_one_letter_code
_entity_poly.pdbx_strand_id
1 'polypeptide(L)' 'MSKWDKLLTRICSLSKDLRFDELRKVLESYGYEMNALRSGSSHYTFR' A
#
# COMPACT_ATOMS: atom_id res chain seq x y z
N MET A 1 -11.48 -14.95 -0.07
CA MET A 1 -10.74 -13.69 0.14
C MET A 1 -9.76 -13.88 1.27
N SER A 2 -8.47 -13.75 0.96
CA SER A 2 -7.42 -13.68 1.96
C SER A 2 -7.57 -12.43 2.84
N LYS A 3 -6.84 -12.38 3.95
CA LYS A 3 -6.77 -11.18 4.82
C LYS A 3 -6.33 -9.95 4.02
N TRP A 4 -5.43 -10.14 3.06
CA TRP A 4 -4.95 -9.12 2.13
C TRP A 4 -6.04 -8.60 1.19
N ASP A 5 -6.81 -9.50 0.58
CA ASP A 5 -7.89 -9.10 -0.32
C ASP A 5 -8.93 -8.22 0.40
N LYS A 6 -9.24 -8.55 1.66
CA LYS A 6 -10.18 -7.78 2.49
C LYS A 6 -9.64 -6.38 2.82
N LEU A 7 -8.34 -6.27 3.08
CA LEU A 7 -7.70 -4.99 3.36
C LEU A 7 -7.69 -4.09 2.12
N LEU A 8 -7.25 -4.63 0.98
CA LEU A 8 -7.24 -3.89 -0.29
C LEU A 8 -8.64 -3.45 -0.70
N THR A 9 -9.64 -4.31 -0.53
CA THR A 9 -11.04 -3.97 -0.81
C THR A 9 -11.52 -2.81 0.07
N ARG A 10 -11.20 -2.82 1.37
CA ARG A 10 -11.54 -1.70 2.27
C ARG A 10 -10.86 -0.40 1.85
N ILE A 11 -9.57 -0.44 1.53
CA ILE A 11 -8.81 0.72 1.09
C ILE A 11 -9.40 1.32 -0.19
N CYS A 12 -9.65 0.49 -1.21
CA CYS A 12 -10.26 0.92 -2.47
C CYS A 12 -11.71 1.40 -2.31
N SER A 13 -12.43 0.93 -1.29
CA SER A 13 -13.80 1.38 -1.01
C SER A 13 -13.90 2.76 -0.37
N LEU A 14 -12.83 3.23 0.30
CA LEU A 14 -12.81 4.50 1.01
C LEU A 14 -12.66 5.70 0.06
N SER A 15 -11.86 5.57 -0.99
CA SER A 15 -11.73 6.61 -2.02
C SER A 15 -11.16 6.02 -3.31
N LYS A 16 -11.78 6.37 -4.44
CA LYS A 16 -11.27 6.02 -5.78
C LYS A 16 -10.07 6.88 -6.18
N ASP A 17 -9.91 8.04 -5.55
CA ASP A 17 -8.81 9.00 -5.79
C ASP A 17 -7.69 8.86 -4.77
N LEU A 18 -7.58 7.69 -4.12
CA LEU A 18 -6.54 7.42 -3.14
C LEU A 18 -5.16 7.52 -3.81
N ARG A 19 -4.37 8.50 -3.37
CA ARG A 19 -3.00 8.68 -3.83
C ARG A 19 -2.07 7.65 -3.18
N PHE A 20 -0.97 7.37 -3.87
CA PHE A 20 0.06 6.43 -3.40
C PHE A 20 0.60 6.79 -2.01
N ASP A 21 0.80 8.08 -1.69
CA ASP A 21 1.30 8.50 -0.37
C ASP A 21 0.33 8.16 0.77
N GLU A 22 -0.98 8.23 0.52
CA GLU A 22 -1.99 7.84 1.50
C GLU A 22 -2.03 6.32 1.70
N LEU A 23 -1.95 5.57 0.60
CA LEU A 23 -1.82 4.10 0.67
C LEU A 23 -0.56 3.69 1.45
N ARG A 24 0.56 4.35 1.20
CA ARG A 24 1.82 4.14 1.92
C ARG A 24 1.65 4.36 3.42
N LYS A 25 1.08 5.49 3.85
CA LYS A 25 0.82 5.79 5.27
C LYS A 25 -0.05 4.73 5.94
N VAL A 26 -1.10 4.27 5.25
CA VAL A 26 -1.96 3.20 5.76
C VAL A 26 -1.12 1.95 5.97
N LEU A 27 -0.39 1.47 4.96
CA LEU A 27 0.43 0.26 5.08
C LEU A 27 1.51 0.38 6.17
N GLU A 28 2.20 1.53 6.26
CA GLU A 28 3.17 1.82 7.32
C GLU A 28 2.53 1.78 8.72
N SER A 29 1.31 2.30 8.90
CA SER A 29 0.58 2.22 10.18
C SER A 29 0.20 0.80 10.60
N TYR A 30 0.06 -0.12 9.63
CA TYR A 30 -0.13 -1.54 9.89
C TYR A 30 1.19 -2.28 10.18
N GLY A 31 2.33 -1.57 10.12
CA GLY A 31 3.66 -2.10 10.39
C GLY A 31 4.40 -2.64 9.16
N TYR A 32 3.92 -2.36 7.94
CA TYR A 32 4.63 -2.75 6.73
C TYR A 32 5.72 -1.75 6.39
N GLU A 33 6.90 -2.26 6.04
CA GLU A 33 8.04 -1.43 5.62
C GLU A 33 8.12 -1.33 4.10
N MET A 34 8.16 -0.09 3.61
CA MET A 34 8.33 0.20 2.20
C MET A 34 9.79 0.01 1.77
N ASN A 35 10.00 -0.89 0.82
CA ASN A 35 11.29 -1.19 0.22
C ASN A 35 11.27 -0.77 -1.25
N ALA A 36 12.15 0.17 -1.60
CA ALA A 36 12.37 0.59 -2.98
C ALA A 36 13.41 -0.31 -3.66
N LEU A 37 13.08 -0.85 -4.84
CA LEU A 37 14.04 -1.60 -5.65
C LEU A 37 14.97 -0.60 -6.35
N ARG A 38 16.23 -0.51 -5.90
CA ARG A 38 17.40 0.24 -6.44
C ARG A 38 17.14 1.37 -7.47
N SER A 39 17.68 2.55 -7.15
CA SER A 39 17.90 3.76 -7.99
C SER A 39 17.27 3.75 -9.40
N GLY A 40 15.98 4.10 -9.49
CA GLY A 40 15.30 4.38 -10.76
C GLY A 40 13.97 3.65 -10.98
N SER A 41 13.60 2.68 -10.13
CA SER A 41 12.33 1.97 -10.26
C SER A 41 11.18 2.68 -9.54
N SER A 42 10.04 2.81 -10.20
CA SER A 42 8.77 3.24 -9.57
C SER A 42 8.10 2.14 -8.76
N HIS A 43 8.68 0.93 -8.72
CA HIS A 43 8.12 -0.20 -7.97
C HIS A 43 8.55 -0.16 -6.51
N TYR A 44 7.54 -0.31 -5.66
CA TYR A 44 7.70 -0.44 -4.21
C TYR A 44 7.14 -1.77 -3.75
N THR A 45 7.86 -2.39 -2.81
CA THR A 45 7.43 -3.60 -2.13
C THR A 45 7.19 -3.28 -0.66
N PHE A 46 6.12 -3.82 -0.09
CA PHE A 46 5.80 -3.69 1.33
C PHE A 46 6.01 -5.06 1.99
N ARG A 47 6.78 -5.10 3.08
CA ARG A 47 7.09 -6.33 3.82
C ARG A 47 6.75 -6.19 5.29
#